data_AF-A0A251XBF9-F1
#
_entry.id   AF-A0A251XBF9-F1
#
_cell.length_a   1.000
_cell.length_b   1.000
_cell.length_c   1.000
_cell.angle_alpha   90.00
_cell.angle_beta   90.00
_cell.angle_gamma   90.00
#
_symmetry.space_group_name_H-M   'P 1'
#
loop_
_entity.id
_entity.type
_entity.pdbx_description
1 polymer ?
#
loop_
_entity_poly.entity_id
_entity_poly.type
_entity_poly.pdbx_seq_one_letter_code
_entity_poly.pdbx_strand_id
1 'polypeptide(L)'
;MIKWFLNRGFPVLLCGLSVSVYALPPTAPALLVEREGLQIKIAWDDLPTAEGYRLYFAPYGSLAESQNIDLGKQSEASAALPNGSSYSLWITAYNASGESRYSNIEHVLIDNKVVAFLPENTRTGTQLQAGLQEAFADFPQLRLETVWVDVNDSKKLTDLFFGTETVPGYADDPNVVAVVTATTGQTLALTKYELENPPVVISCTGTSTQLVNIDNVVVLAPDNLQQGKLVFNTVNAYAESNQQQVGYAILLDTRTSSAAYAFDAYDYVLLHDIDDSIRLQENGGLNAENQPIVHAQLMGAFSYDSSVADSIDTALAGLDALQAPVVFHVGMAANLQTVMNKRPNMTWVGADSFYTHEDFQGKNAAVISMSGELKDYGYDAGGFLKEVVNALSADLIHRQGILSTIRDLSVIHQGRTGAKGYYVEVPGSFDLMIPTADGWQKLLNSKD
;
A
#
# COMPACT_ATOMS: atom_id res chain seq x y z
N MET A 1 53.58 75.04 46.33
CA MET A 1 53.46 76.47 45.98
C MET A 1 53.07 76.55 44.51
N ILE A 2 51.81 76.87 44.27
CA ILE A 2 51.10 76.84 42.99
C ILE A 2 51.49 78.08 42.16
N LYS A 3 51.82 77.92 40.87
CA LYS A 3 51.71 79.00 39.89
C LYS A 3 51.11 78.47 38.59
N TRP A 4 49.87 78.89 38.39
CA TRP A 4 49.09 78.84 37.16
C TRP A 4 49.76 79.66 36.04
N PHE A 5 49.70 79.16 34.82
CA PHE A 5 49.67 79.99 33.62
C PHE A 5 48.49 79.55 32.74
N LEU A 6 47.51 80.46 32.66
CA LEU A 6 46.47 80.48 31.64
C LEU A 6 47.12 80.62 30.27
N ASN A 7 46.85 79.70 29.35
CA ASN A 7 47.06 79.93 27.92
C ASN A 7 45.72 79.81 27.20
N ARG A 8 45.24 80.96 26.72
CA ARG A 8 44.08 81.09 25.83
C ARG A 8 44.50 80.62 24.44
N GLY A 9 43.87 79.56 23.93
CA GLY A 9 44.06 79.10 22.57
C GLY A 9 42.80 78.41 22.05
N PHE A 10 42.11 79.10 21.13
CA PHE A 10 41.21 78.64 20.06
C PHE A 10 40.34 77.39 20.28
N PRO A 11 39.00 77.49 20.10
CA PRO A 11 38.20 76.31 19.80
C PRO A 11 38.64 75.78 18.42
N VAL A 12 39.45 74.72 18.40
CA VAL A 12 39.59 73.89 17.22
C VAL A 12 38.23 73.22 17.05
N LEU A 13 37.41 73.78 16.16
CA LEU A 13 36.24 73.13 15.62
C LEU A 13 36.76 71.88 14.89
N LEU A 14 36.79 70.75 15.60
CA LEU A 14 37.04 69.44 15.03
C LEU A 14 35.82 69.14 14.15
N CYS A 15 35.83 69.63 12.91
CA CYS A 15 34.96 69.13 11.87
C CYS A 15 35.31 67.64 11.73
N GLY A 16 34.54 66.80 12.41
CA GLY A 16 34.52 65.37 12.16
C GLY A 16 34.18 65.19 10.69
N LEU A 17 35.21 64.99 9.87
CA LEU A 17 35.06 64.36 8.57
C LEU A 17 34.53 62.97 8.87
N SER A 18 33.21 62.84 8.91
CA SER A 18 32.54 61.55 8.75
C SER A 18 32.93 61.06 7.35
N VAL A 19 34.05 60.35 7.26
CA VAL A 19 34.34 59.58 6.06
C VAL A 19 33.26 58.50 6.06
N SER A 20 32.18 58.73 5.31
CA SER A 20 31.25 57.66 4.98
C SER A 20 32.06 56.64 4.20
N VAL A 21 32.58 55.65 4.90
CA VAL A 21 33.09 54.44 4.27
C VAL A 21 31.86 53.81 3.63
N TYR A 22 31.66 54.10 2.34
CA TYR A 22 30.68 53.36 1.54
C TYR A 22 31.14 51.91 1.56
N ALA A 23 30.47 51.09 2.36
CA ALA A 23 30.65 49.65 2.28
C ALA A 23 30.39 49.24 0.83
N LEU A 24 31.10 48.24 0.31
CA LEU A 24 30.64 47.65 -0.95
C LEU A 24 29.41 46.80 -0.65
N PRO A 25 28.49 46.61 -1.62
CA PRO A 25 27.46 45.58 -1.50
C PRO A 25 28.10 44.22 -1.14
N PRO A 26 27.41 43.36 -0.39
CA PRO A 26 27.97 42.07 0.01
C PRO A 26 28.32 41.19 -1.21
N THR A 27 29.17 40.20 -1.00
CA THR A 27 29.38 39.13 -1.99
C THR A 27 28.11 38.28 -2.11
N ALA A 28 27.95 37.54 -3.22
CA ALA A 28 26.84 36.60 -3.33
C ALA A 28 27.04 35.45 -2.32
N PRO A 29 26.03 35.11 -1.52
CA PRO A 29 26.08 33.91 -0.68
C PRO A 29 25.96 32.63 -1.52
N ALA A 30 26.47 31.50 -1.04
CA ALA A 30 26.10 30.18 -1.55
C ALA A 30 24.81 29.70 -0.87
N LEU A 31 23.88 29.15 -1.66
CA LEU A 31 22.63 28.57 -1.17
C LEU A 31 22.75 27.04 -1.19
N LEU A 32 22.33 26.40 -0.10
CA LEU A 32 22.16 24.96 0.01
C LEU A 32 20.69 24.67 0.30
N VAL A 33 20.13 23.66 -0.37
CA VAL A 33 18.79 23.15 -0.09
C VAL A 33 18.92 21.66 0.23
N GLU A 34 18.46 21.30 1.42
CA GLU A 34 18.24 19.92 1.84
C GLU A 34 16.74 19.64 1.87
N ARG A 35 16.36 18.40 1.58
CA ARG A 35 14.96 17.99 1.52
C ARG A 35 14.73 16.74 2.34
N GLU A 36 13.61 16.75 3.05
CA GLU A 36 13.09 15.60 3.78
C GLU A 36 11.57 15.54 3.58
N GLY A 37 11.09 14.65 2.71
CA GLY A 37 9.66 14.55 2.38
C GLY A 37 9.10 15.81 1.71
N LEU A 38 8.13 16.48 2.34
CA LEU A 38 7.56 17.77 1.91
C LEU A 38 8.28 18.97 2.56
N GLN A 39 9.19 18.73 3.51
CA GLN A 39 9.98 19.79 4.15
C GLN A 39 11.22 20.09 3.34
N ILE A 40 11.52 21.38 3.21
CA ILE A 40 12.83 21.83 2.77
C ILE A 40 13.52 22.59 3.90
N LYS A 41 14.80 22.32 4.04
CA LYS A 41 15.72 23.15 4.82
C LYS A 41 16.63 23.88 3.85
N ILE A 42 16.62 25.20 3.95
CA ILE A 42 17.48 26.06 3.16
C ILE A 42 18.49 26.73 4.07
N ALA A 43 19.76 26.73 3.67
CA ALA A 43 20.85 27.33 4.42
C ALA A 43 21.76 28.09 3.46
N TRP A 44 22.41 29.15 3.96
CA TRP A 44 23.33 29.95 3.16
C TRP A 44 24.49 30.49 3.98
N ASP A 45 25.53 30.94 3.28
CA ASP A 45 26.71 31.54 3.91
C ASP A 45 26.34 32.77 4.74
N ASP A 46 26.78 32.80 6.00
CA ASP A 46 26.70 34.00 6.82
C ASP A 46 27.87 34.94 6.50
N LEU A 47 27.55 36.02 5.78
CA LEU A 47 28.48 37.03 5.31
C LEU A 47 28.60 38.17 6.34
N PRO A 48 29.81 38.45 6.87
CA PRO A 48 30.03 39.51 7.87
C PRO A 48 29.64 40.92 7.43
N THR A 49 29.53 41.15 6.12
CA THR A 49 29.17 42.44 5.52
C THR A 49 27.69 42.59 5.21
N ALA A 50 26.89 41.54 5.43
CA ALA A 50 25.45 41.56 5.22
C ALA A 50 24.71 42.13 6.44
N GLU A 51 23.75 43.02 6.19
CA GLU A 51 22.79 43.48 7.19
C GLU A 51 21.51 42.66 7.18
N GLY A 52 21.25 41.95 6.06
CA GLY A 52 20.26 40.90 5.97
C GLY A 52 20.30 40.15 4.64
N TYR A 53 19.36 39.24 4.45
CA TYR A 53 19.23 38.38 3.27
C TYR A 53 17.81 38.40 2.72
N ARG A 54 17.69 38.22 1.42
CA ARG A 54 16.41 38.12 0.72
C ARG A 54 16.37 36.87 -0.13
N LEU A 55 15.46 35.98 0.20
CA LEU A 55 15.19 34.77 -0.59
C LEU A 55 14.25 35.13 -1.72
N TYR A 56 14.60 34.70 -2.91
CA TYR A 56 13.78 34.77 -4.10
C TYR A 56 13.34 33.37 -4.50
N PHE A 57 12.11 33.27 -4.99
CA PHE A 57 11.56 32.03 -5.48
C PHE A 57 10.65 32.30 -6.68
N ALA A 58 10.65 31.37 -7.63
CA ALA A 58 9.83 31.44 -8.83
C ALA A 58 9.39 30.03 -9.26
N PRO A 59 8.33 29.89 -10.07
CA PRO A 59 7.99 28.61 -10.68
C PRO A 59 9.19 27.98 -11.37
N TYR A 60 9.33 26.66 -11.28
CA TYR A 60 10.45 25.93 -11.86
C TYR A 60 10.70 26.28 -13.34
N GLY A 61 11.96 26.57 -13.66
CA GLY A 61 12.39 26.97 -15.01
C GLY A 61 12.07 28.43 -15.39
N SER A 62 11.40 29.21 -14.53
CA SER A 62 11.17 30.64 -14.73
C SER A 62 11.94 31.46 -13.70
N LEU A 63 12.59 32.55 -14.14
CA LEU A 63 13.15 33.58 -13.26
C LEU A 63 12.36 34.90 -13.35
N ALA A 64 11.49 35.03 -14.35
CA ALA A 64 10.80 36.28 -14.64
C ALA A 64 9.64 36.58 -13.68
N GLU A 65 9.09 35.54 -13.05
CA GLU A 65 7.93 35.63 -12.14
C GLU A 65 8.34 35.49 -10.68
N SER A 66 9.55 35.95 -10.35
CA SER A 66 10.11 35.77 -9.01
C SER A 66 9.41 36.63 -7.96
N GLN A 67 9.06 35.99 -6.86
CA GLN A 67 8.67 36.64 -5.61
C GLN A 67 9.86 36.62 -4.64
N ASN A 68 9.77 37.40 -3.56
CA ASN A 68 10.83 37.42 -2.56
C ASN A 68 10.30 37.59 -1.13
N ILE A 69 11.11 37.12 -0.17
CA ILE A 69 10.88 37.23 1.27
C ILE A 69 12.17 37.76 1.90
N ASP A 70 12.03 38.79 2.73
CA ASP A 70 13.15 39.31 3.54
C ASP A 70 13.31 38.43 4.79
N LEU A 71 14.50 37.86 4.96
CA LEU A 71 14.84 36.92 6.04
C LEU A 71 15.69 37.60 7.13
N GLY A 72 15.96 38.91 6.99
CA GLY A 72 16.81 39.64 7.92
C GLY A 72 18.16 38.95 8.07
N LYS A 73 18.66 38.81 9.30
CA LYS A 73 19.99 38.22 9.59
C LYS A 73 20.00 36.71 9.75
N GLN A 74 18.93 36.02 9.39
CA GLN A 74 18.95 34.55 9.43
C GLN A 74 19.93 34.01 8.39
N SER A 75 20.50 32.83 8.64
CA SER A 75 21.37 32.10 7.71
C SER A 75 20.79 30.73 7.33
N GLU A 76 19.61 30.41 7.86
CA GLU A 76 18.84 29.22 7.54
C GLU A 76 17.35 29.51 7.68
N ALA A 77 16.53 28.76 6.94
CA ALA A 77 15.09 28.75 7.05
C ALA A 77 14.55 27.36 6.68
N SER A 78 13.31 27.07 7.06
CA SER A 78 12.65 25.82 6.70
C SER A 78 11.19 26.08 6.34
N ALA A 79 10.67 25.30 5.40
CA ALA A 79 9.30 25.43 4.93
C ALA A 79 8.72 24.08 4.50
N ALA A 80 7.47 23.85 4.91
CA ALA A 80 6.61 22.82 4.35
C ALA A 80 6.11 23.28 2.99
N LEU A 81 6.36 22.51 1.95
CA LEU A 81 5.83 22.79 0.62
C LEU A 81 4.73 21.76 0.27
N PRO A 82 3.61 22.19 -0.36
CA PRO A 82 2.59 21.27 -0.83
C PRO A 82 3.16 20.25 -1.82
N ASN A 83 2.57 19.05 -1.87
CA ASN A 83 2.94 18.08 -2.89
C ASN A 83 2.70 18.64 -4.31
N GLY A 84 3.60 18.30 -5.24
CA GLY A 84 3.61 18.82 -6.61
C GLY A 84 4.28 20.20 -6.74
N SER A 85 4.75 20.81 -5.65
CA SER A 85 5.45 22.09 -5.69
C SER A 85 6.75 22.00 -6.48
N SER A 86 7.00 23.00 -7.33
CA SER A 86 8.21 23.04 -8.14
C SER A 86 8.71 24.48 -8.25
N TYR A 87 9.84 24.77 -7.60
CA TYR A 87 10.38 26.11 -7.46
C TYR A 87 11.87 26.19 -7.83
N SER A 88 12.26 27.34 -8.37
CA SER A 88 13.67 27.75 -8.44
C SER A 88 13.91 28.75 -7.31
N LEU A 89 14.94 28.52 -6.49
CA LEU A 89 15.30 29.33 -5.33
C LEU A 89 16.68 29.97 -5.52
N TRP A 90 16.82 31.22 -5.12
CA TRP A 90 18.12 31.89 -5.02
C TRP A 90 18.05 32.97 -3.94
N ILE A 91 19.20 33.38 -3.42
CA ILE A 91 19.26 34.33 -2.31
C ILE A 91 20.26 35.44 -2.60
N THR A 92 19.94 36.66 -2.14
CA THR A 92 20.87 37.79 -2.09
C THR A 92 21.15 38.19 -0.64
N ALA A 93 22.34 38.72 -0.42
CA ALA A 93 22.68 39.45 0.78
C ALA A 93 22.57 40.96 0.51
N TYR A 94 22.10 41.74 1.48
CA TYR A 94 21.97 43.19 1.35
C TYR A 94 22.58 43.93 2.54
N ASN A 95 23.05 45.15 2.28
CA ASN A 95 23.42 46.13 3.30
C ASN A 95 23.04 47.54 2.82
N ALA A 96 23.38 48.57 3.62
CA ALA A 96 23.14 49.97 3.30
C ALA A 96 23.67 50.42 1.91
N SER A 97 24.61 49.69 1.32
CA SER A 97 25.20 50.00 0.02
C SER A 97 24.54 49.28 -1.16
N GLY A 98 23.66 48.31 -0.90
CA GLY A 98 22.89 47.60 -1.92
C GLY A 98 22.87 46.08 -1.74
N GLU A 99 22.34 45.40 -2.74
CA GLU A 99 22.25 43.93 -2.78
C GLU A 99 23.44 43.32 -3.51
N SER A 100 23.79 42.09 -3.12
CA SER A 100 24.73 41.24 -3.81
C SER A 100 24.18 40.79 -5.17
N ARG A 101 25.02 40.10 -5.94
CA ARG A 101 24.52 39.23 -7.02
C ARG A 101 23.72 38.06 -6.43
N TYR A 102 22.93 37.40 -7.27
CA TYR A 102 22.26 36.14 -6.91
C TYR A 102 23.28 35.05 -6.58
N SER A 103 22.92 34.18 -5.64
CA SER A 103 23.58 32.90 -5.39
C SER A 103 23.51 31.97 -6.61
N ASN A 104 24.01 30.74 -6.44
CA ASN A 104 23.53 29.61 -7.25
C ASN A 104 22.01 29.49 -7.17
N ILE A 105 21.41 28.97 -8.25
CA ILE A 105 19.98 28.67 -8.30
C ILE A 105 19.82 27.21 -7.91
N GLU A 106 19.04 26.97 -6.87
CA GLU A 106 18.65 25.63 -6.45
C GLU A 106 17.25 25.30 -6.93
N HIS A 107 17.03 24.05 -7.32
CA HIS A 107 15.74 23.60 -7.81
C HIS A 107 15.10 22.67 -6.79
N VAL A 108 13.91 23.04 -6.33
CA VAL A 108 13.12 22.25 -5.41
C VAL A 108 11.95 21.68 -6.17
N LEU A 109 11.94 20.35 -6.29
CA LEU A 109 10.77 19.60 -6.75
C LEU A 109 10.27 18.80 -5.56
N ILE A 110 9.01 18.98 -5.23
CA ILE A 110 8.28 18.24 -4.22
C ILE A 110 7.26 17.42 -4.98
N ASP A 111 7.51 16.13 -5.11
CA ASP A 111 6.70 15.27 -5.97
C ASP A 111 6.67 13.87 -5.38
N ASN A 112 5.68 13.63 -4.52
CA ASN A 112 5.40 12.30 -4.00
C ASN A 112 4.99 11.42 -5.19
N LYS A 113 5.77 10.37 -5.38
CA LYS A 113 5.60 9.36 -6.40
C LYS A 113 4.94 8.14 -5.79
N VAL A 114 4.05 7.56 -6.57
CA VAL A 114 3.56 6.21 -6.36
C VAL A 114 4.17 5.34 -7.44
N VAL A 115 4.83 4.26 -7.02
CA VAL A 115 5.42 3.29 -7.95
C VAL A 115 4.50 2.08 -8.01
N ALA A 116 4.09 1.66 -9.20
CA ALA A 116 3.30 0.45 -9.37
C ALA A 116 4.15 -0.63 -10.05
N PHE A 117 4.39 -1.75 -9.35
CA PHE A 117 5.01 -2.93 -9.93
C PHE A 117 3.95 -3.85 -10.51
N LEU A 118 3.91 -3.93 -11.84
CA LEU A 118 2.89 -4.64 -12.59
C LEU A 118 3.47 -5.91 -13.24
N PRO A 119 2.75 -7.05 -13.21
CA PRO A 119 3.16 -8.26 -13.91
C PRO A 119 3.24 -8.05 -15.43
N GLU A 120 4.40 -8.32 -16.03
CA GLU A 120 4.65 -8.13 -17.47
C GLU A 120 3.62 -8.82 -18.38
N ASN A 121 3.00 -8.05 -19.29
CA ASN A 121 2.18 -8.55 -20.41
C ASN A 121 1.07 -9.54 -20.02
N THR A 122 0.56 -9.46 -18.79
CA THR A 122 -0.56 -10.28 -18.33
C THR A 122 -1.87 -9.48 -18.37
N ARG A 123 -3.01 -10.17 -18.49
CA ARG A 123 -4.34 -9.58 -18.30
C ARG A 123 -4.42 -8.84 -16.96
N THR A 124 -3.84 -9.44 -15.92
CA THR A 124 -3.72 -8.89 -14.57
C THR A 124 -3.04 -7.51 -14.58
N GLY A 125 -1.86 -7.41 -15.20
CA GLY A 125 -1.11 -6.16 -15.26
C GLY A 125 -1.83 -5.07 -16.05
N THR A 126 -2.46 -5.42 -17.18
CA THR A 126 -3.25 -4.46 -17.99
C THR A 126 -4.46 -3.92 -17.24
N GLN A 127 -5.22 -4.78 -16.54
CA GLN A 127 -6.38 -4.34 -15.76
C GLN A 127 -5.97 -3.43 -14.61
N LEU A 128 -4.94 -3.81 -13.85
CA LEU A 128 -4.45 -3.00 -12.74
C LEU A 128 -3.92 -1.64 -13.23
N GLN A 129 -3.17 -1.62 -14.34
CA GLN A 129 -2.71 -0.37 -14.95
C GLN A 129 -3.87 0.56 -15.31
N ALA A 130 -4.91 0.02 -15.97
CA ALA A 130 -6.06 0.82 -16.38
C ALA A 130 -6.80 1.42 -15.18
N GLY A 131 -6.91 0.68 -14.07
CA GLY A 131 -7.52 1.16 -12.83
C GLY A 131 -6.72 2.29 -12.19
N LEU A 132 -5.40 2.10 -12.08
CA LEU A 132 -4.51 3.13 -11.56
C LEU A 132 -4.49 4.37 -12.44
N GLN A 133 -4.39 4.23 -13.77
CA GLN A 133 -4.43 5.38 -14.67
C GLN A 133 -5.73 6.18 -14.54
N GLU A 134 -6.86 5.50 -14.40
CA GLU A 134 -8.16 6.13 -14.18
C GLU A 134 -8.19 6.88 -12.84
N ALA A 135 -7.74 6.27 -11.74
CA ALA A 135 -7.67 6.94 -10.46
C ALA A 135 -6.74 8.16 -10.47
N PHE A 136 -5.58 8.09 -11.13
CA PHE A 136 -4.64 9.20 -11.16
C PHE A 136 -5.07 10.33 -12.11
N ALA A 137 -5.92 10.04 -13.10
CA ALA A 137 -6.62 11.07 -13.85
C ALA A 137 -7.61 11.84 -12.95
N ASP A 138 -8.29 11.13 -12.04
CA ASP A 138 -9.21 11.73 -11.07
C ASP A 138 -8.47 12.42 -9.89
N PHE A 139 -7.24 11.99 -9.58
CA PHE A 139 -6.44 12.43 -8.43
C PHE A 139 -5.09 13.02 -8.87
N PRO A 140 -5.06 14.19 -9.52
CA PRO A 140 -3.87 14.74 -10.17
C PRO A 140 -2.74 15.16 -9.20
N GLN A 141 -3.00 15.19 -7.90
CA GLN A 141 -2.00 15.44 -6.87
C GLN A 141 -1.03 14.26 -6.64
N LEU A 142 -1.32 13.09 -7.22
CA LEU A 142 -0.43 11.96 -7.20
C LEU A 142 0.24 11.81 -8.58
N ARG A 143 1.51 11.42 -8.61
CA ARG A 143 2.17 10.98 -9.83
C ARG A 143 2.38 9.47 -9.81
N LEU A 144 1.92 8.82 -10.87
CA LEU A 144 2.08 7.38 -11.05
C LEU A 144 3.30 7.10 -11.93
N GLU A 145 4.22 6.31 -11.40
CA GLU A 145 5.25 5.65 -12.18
C GLU A 145 4.93 4.16 -12.28
N THR A 146 4.67 3.66 -13.50
CA THR A 146 4.39 2.24 -13.72
C THR A 146 5.65 1.50 -14.14
N VAL A 147 6.03 0.48 -13.40
CA VAL A 147 7.16 -0.40 -13.66
C VAL A 147 6.66 -1.81 -13.93
N TRP A 148 6.95 -2.33 -15.11
CA TRP A 148 6.59 -3.70 -15.47
C TRP A 148 7.69 -4.66 -15.03
N VAL A 149 7.31 -5.72 -14.33
CA VAL A 149 8.22 -6.73 -13.79
C VAL A 149 7.69 -8.12 -14.09
N ASP A 150 8.57 -9.02 -14.54
CA ASP A 150 8.27 -10.44 -14.57
C ASP A 150 8.09 -10.94 -13.13
N VAL A 151 6.89 -11.40 -12.81
CA VAL A 151 6.55 -11.93 -11.47
C VAL A 151 7.36 -13.15 -11.07
N ASN A 152 7.95 -13.85 -12.03
CA ASN A 152 8.80 -15.01 -11.76
C ASN A 152 10.24 -14.60 -11.45
N ASP A 153 10.64 -13.36 -11.75
CA ASP A 153 11.97 -12.84 -11.49
C ASP A 153 11.98 -11.99 -10.22
N SER A 154 11.87 -12.67 -9.07
CA SER A 154 11.95 -12.03 -7.74
C SER A 154 13.27 -11.27 -7.54
N LYS A 155 14.35 -11.66 -8.23
CA LYS A 155 15.63 -10.96 -8.20
C LYS A 155 15.51 -9.62 -8.92
N LYS A 156 14.95 -9.57 -10.12
CA LYS A 156 14.70 -8.33 -10.84
C LYS A 156 13.82 -7.37 -10.03
N LEU A 157 12.78 -7.86 -9.36
CA LEU A 157 11.95 -7.04 -8.47
C LEU A 157 12.77 -6.47 -7.31
N THR A 158 13.59 -7.31 -6.67
CA THR A 158 14.48 -6.91 -5.57
C THR A 158 15.49 -5.87 -6.03
N ASP A 159 16.17 -6.11 -7.16
CA ASP A 159 17.19 -5.19 -7.70
C ASP A 159 16.58 -3.84 -8.11
N LEU A 160 15.35 -3.82 -8.63
CA LEU A 160 14.66 -2.57 -8.96
C LEU A 160 14.25 -1.80 -7.70
N PHE A 161 13.76 -2.51 -6.68
CA PHE A 161 13.24 -1.87 -5.50
C PHE A 161 14.34 -1.45 -4.51
N PHE A 162 15.31 -2.31 -4.23
CA PHE A 162 16.43 -2.02 -3.30
C PHE A 162 17.66 -1.47 -4.00
N GLY A 163 17.65 -1.45 -5.32
CA GLY A 163 18.81 -1.04 -6.08
C GLY A 163 19.86 -2.15 -6.15
N THR A 164 20.97 -1.76 -6.76
CA THR A 164 22.20 -2.54 -6.82
C THR A 164 23.31 -1.71 -6.17
N GLU A 165 24.50 -2.28 -6.01
CA GLU A 165 25.68 -1.51 -5.53
C GLU A 165 25.95 -0.23 -6.34
N THR A 166 25.48 -0.17 -7.58
CA THR A 166 25.75 0.93 -8.51
C THR A 166 24.55 1.81 -8.84
N VAL A 167 23.34 1.39 -8.50
CA VAL A 167 22.10 2.08 -8.89
C VAL A 167 21.17 2.08 -7.69
N PRO A 168 20.84 3.25 -7.10
CA PRO A 168 19.87 3.35 -6.02
C PRO A 168 18.52 2.77 -6.43
N GLY A 169 17.85 2.09 -5.50
CA GLY A 169 16.52 1.54 -5.72
C GLY A 169 15.42 2.54 -5.44
N TYR A 170 14.17 2.15 -5.73
CA TYR A 170 12.99 2.93 -5.32
C TYR A 170 12.82 3.02 -3.80
N ALA A 171 13.35 2.07 -3.04
CA ALA A 171 13.38 2.09 -1.58
C ALA A 171 14.24 3.24 -1.03
N ASP A 172 15.24 3.69 -1.80
CA ASP A 172 16.12 4.80 -1.45
C ASP A 172 15.63 6.14 -1.99
N ASP A 173 14.60 6.17 -2.85
CA ASP A 173 14.04 7.42 -3.38
C ASP A 173 13.06 8.01 -2.35
N PRO A 174 13.40 9.14 -1.69
CA PRO A 174 12.55 9.76 -0.67
C PRO A 174 11.24 10.32 -1.25
N ASN A 175 11.06 10.30 -2.57
CA ASN A 175 9.80 10.65 -3.22
C ASN A 175 8.80 9.50 -3.26
N VAL A 176 9.24 8.25 -3.11
CA VAL A 176 8.34 7.09 -3.23
C VAL A 176 7.58 6.94 -1.93
N VAL A 177 6.33 7.40 -1.90
CA VAL A 177 5.47 7.30 -0.70
C VAL A 177 4.75 5.95 -0.62
N ALA A 178 4.51 5.32 -1.76
CA ALA A 178 3.84 4.04 -1.83
C ALA A 178 4.24 3.22 -3.04
N VAL A 179 4.12 1.92 -2.86
CA VAL A 179 4.29 0.90 -3.89
C VAL A 179 3.02 0.10 -4.04
N VAL A 180 2.48 0.03 -5.26
CA VAL A 180 1.32 -0.81 -5.57
C VAL A 180 1.78 -2.12 -6.20
N THR A 181 1.26 -3.23 -5.72
CA THR A 181 1.57 -4.58 -6.21
C THR A 181 0.30 -5.35 -6.58
N ALA A 182 0.44 -6.23 -7.56
CA ALA A 182 -0.67 -6.98 -8.14
C ALA A 182 -0.81 -8.39 -7.59
N THR A 183 0.14 -8.90 -6.81
CA THR A 183 0.12 -10.29 -6.32
C THR A 183 0.75 -10.39 -4.94
N THR A 184 0.31 -11.37 -4.14
CA THR A 184 0.94 -11.69 -2.85
C THR A 184 2.44 -11.92 -2.98
N GLY A 185 2.88 -12.62 -4.03
CA GLY A 185 4.30 -12.94 -4.23
C GLY A 185 5.17 -11.69 -4.39
N GLN A 186 4.68 -10.70 -5.15
CA GLN A 186 5.33 -9.39 -5.26
C GLN A 186 5.35 -8.67 -3.92
N THR A 187 4.21 -8.60 -3.23
CA THR A 187 4.10 -7.93 -1.92
C THR A 187 5.05 -8.53 -0.89
N LEU A 188 5.11 -9.87 -0.78
CA LEU A 188 6.02 -10.57 0.13
C LEU A 188 7.48 -10.36 -0.24
N ALA A 189 7.83 -10.28 -1.53
CA ALA A 189 9.20 -10.02 -1.94
C ALA A 189 9.70 -8.64 -1.49
N LEU A 190 8.83 -7.62 -1.56
CA LEU A 190 9.17 -6.24 -1.17
C LEU A 190 9.26 -6.02 0.35
N THR A 191 8.57 -6.85 1.13
CA THR A 191 8.41 -6.67 2.58
C THR A 191 9.40 -7.47 3.42
N LYS A 192 10.21 -8.33 2.78
CA LYS A 192 11.26 -9.13 3.45
C LYS A 192 12.41 -8.31 4.04
N TYR A 193 12.51 -7.03 3.71
CA TYR A 193 13.66 -6.21 4.03
C TYR A 193 13.28 -5.12 5.03
N GLU A 194 14.09 -5.00 6.08
CA GLU A 194 13.98 -3.94 7.07
C GLU A 194 14.56 -2.65 6.50
N LEU A 195 13.70 -1.83 5.91
CA LEU A 195 14.07 -0.46 5.53
C LEU A 195 13.89 0.47 6.73
N GLU A 196 14.75 1.48 6.82
CA GLU A 196 14.60 2.56 7.80
C GLU A 196 13.32 3.35 7.52
N ASN A 197 13.04 3.62 6.23
CA ASN A 197 11.84 4.31 5.75
C ASN A 197 11.17 3.57 4.57
N PRO A 198 10.53 2.40 4.79
CA PRO A 198 9.85 1.69 3.73
C PRO A 198 8.64 2.49 3.24
N PRO A 199 8.40 2.54 1.92
CA PRO A 199 7.13 2.99 1.39
C PRO A 199 5.99 2.08 1.85
N VAL A 200 4.77 2.60 1.80
CA VAL A 200 3.56 1.81 2.02
C VAL A 200 3.39 0.86 0.84
N VAL A 201 3.25 -0.43 1.10
CA VAL A 201 3.00 -1.42 0.06
C VAL A 201 1.51 -1.70 0.01
N ILE A 202 0.86 -1.34 -1.09
CA ILE A 202 -0.55 -1.66 -1.33
C ILE A 202 -0.61 -2.94 -2.15
N SER A 203 -1.26 -3.96 -1.62
CA SER A 203 -1.54 -5.21 -2.31
C SER A 203 -2.98 -5.20 -2.81
N CYS A 204 -3.16 -5.13 -4.14
CA CYS A 204 -4.49 -5.06 -4.72
C CYS A 204 -5.23 -6.41 -4.66
N THR A 205 -4.52 -7.53 -4.76
CA THR A 205 -5.10 -8.89 -4.73
C THR A 205 -4.29 -9.86 -3.89
N GLY A 206 -3.35 -9.38 -3.07
CA GLY A 206 -2.62 -10.28 -2.19
C GLY A 206 -3.54 -10.81 -1.11
N THR A 207 -3.85 -12.11 -1.13
CA THR A 207 -4.83 -12.69 -0.22
C THR A 207 -4.21 -13.40 0.99
N SER A 208 -2.88 -13.45 1.12
CA SER A 208 -2.24 -14.12 2.26
C SER A 208 -2.43 -13.33 3.54
N THR A 209 -2.79 -13.99 4.65
CA THR A 209 -2.87 -13.30 5.95
C THR A 209 -1.50 -12.90 6.48
N GLN A 210 -0.42 -13.46 5.95
CA GLN A 210 0.93 -12.99 6.27
C GLN A 210 1.08 -11.50 5.95
N LEU A 211 0.38 -11.01 4.91
CA LEU A 211 0.42 -9.60 4.53
C LEU A 211 -0.24 -8.69 5.57
N VAL A 212 -1.33 -9.12 6.21
CA VAL A 212 -2.06 -8.27 7.18
C VAL A 212 -1.27 -8.06 8.47
N ASN A 213 -0.25 -8.88 8.73
CA ASN A 213 0.64 -8.76 9.88
C ASN A 213 1.87 -7.88 9.60
N ILE A 214 2.03 -7.35 8.38
CA ILE A 214 3.16 -6.52 8.00
C ILE A 214 2.75 -5.05 8.13
N ASP A 215 3.43 -4.33 9.02
CA ASP A 215 3.05 -2.97 9.41
C ASP A 215 2.88 -2.00 8.23
N ASN A 216 3.69 -2.10 7.18
CA ASN A 216 3.63 -1.21 6.02
C ASN A 216 2.85 -1.77 4.84
N VAL A 217 2.09 -2.85 5.02
CA VAL A 217 1.25 -3.42 3.96
C VAL A 217 -0.21 -3.05 4.19
N VAL A 218 -0.85 -2.59 3.12
CA VAL A 218 -2.30 -2.40 3.03
C VAL A 218 -2.83 -3.40 2.03
N VAL A 219 -3.76 -4.25 2.45
CA VAL A 219 -4.41 -5.22 1.56
C VAL A 219 -5.80 -4.71 1.19
N LEU A 220 -6.07 -4.57 -0.11
CA LEU A 220 -7.36 -4.07 -0.59
C LEU A 220 -8.37 -5.19 -0.92
N ALA A 221 -7.85 -6.37 -1.25
CA ALA A 221 -8.64 -7.56 -1.48
C ALA A 221 -8.87 -8.32 -0.16
N PRO A 222 -10.01 -9.00 0.00
CA PRO A 222 -10.18 -9.94 1.09
C PRO A 222 -9.05 -10.97 1.18
N ASP A 223 -8.60 -11.24 2.39
CA ASP A 223 -7.65 -12.31 2.62
C ASP A 223 -8.31 -13.71 2.54
N ASN A 224 -7.49 -14.75 2.53
CA ASN A 224 -7.97 -16.14 2.48
C ASN A 224 -8.73 -16.53 3.75
N LEU A 225 -8.48 -15.86 4.87
CA LEU A 225 -9.20 -16.06 6.11
C LEU A 225 -10.68 -15.66 5.95
N GLN A 226 -10.94 -14.50 5.33
CA GLN A 226 -12.29 -14.05 4.98
C GLN A 226 -12.95 -14.95 3.93
N GLN A 227 -12.17 -15.52 3.00
CA GLN A 227 -12.68 -16.55 2.09
C GLN A 227 -13.14 -17.80 2.86
N GLY A 228 -12.32 -18.30 3.78
CA GLY A 228 -12.66 -19.44 4.64
C GLY A 228 -13.90 -19.19 5.51
N LYS A 229 -14.03 -17.98 6.08
CA LYS A 229 -15.23 -17.52 6.78
C LYS A 229 -16.47 -17.63 5.90
N LEU A 230 -16.41 -17.10 4.69
CA LEU A 230 -17.54 -17.10 3.79
C LEU A 230 -17.91 -18.51 3.33
N VAL A 231 -16.91 -19.35 3.05
CA VAL A 231 -17.13 -20.78 2.77
C VAL A 231 -17.97 -21.37 3.89
N PHE A 232 -17.48 -21.30 5.13
CA PHE A 232 -18.15 -21.87 6.30
C PHE A 232 -19.58 -21.35 6.44
N ASN A 233 -19.76 -20.02 6.39
CA ASN A 233 -21.06 -19.39 6.51
C ASN A 233 -22.03 -19.83 5.39
N THR A 234 -21.53 -20.03 4.17
CA THR A 234 -22.34 -20.49 3.03
C THR A 234 -22.85 -21.91 3.24
N VAL A 235 -22.00 -22.82 3.72
CA VAL A 235 -22.42 -24.20 4.02
C VAL A 235 -23.41 -24.22 5.16
N ASN A 236 -23.15 -23.43 6.20
CA ASN A 236 -24.02 -23.37 7.35
C ASN A 236 -25.41 -22.84 6.96
N ALA A 237 -25.47 -21.76 6.17
CA ALA A 237 -26.73 -21.25 5.62
C ALA A 237 -27.45 -22.28 4.72
N TYR A 238 -26.69 -23.06 3.95
CA TYR A 238 -27.26 -24.15 3.15
C TYR A 238 -27.84 -25.27 4.03
N ALA A 239 -27.14 -25.69 5.08
CA ALA A 239 -27.61 -26.69 6.04
C ALA A 239 -28.90 -26.22 6.74
N GLU A 240 -28.90 -24.98 7.24
CA GLU A 240 -30.04 -24.35 7.90
C GLU A 240 -31.27 -24.26 6.98
N SER A 241 -31.10 -23.76 5.77
CA SER A 241 -32.20 -23.60 4.80
C SER A 241 -32.84 -24.92 4.37
N ASN A 242 -32.09 -26.01 4.38
CA ASN A 242 -32.59 -27.35 4.05
C ASN A 242 -33.05 -28.15 5.27
N GLN A 243 -32.90 -27.61 6.49
CA GLN A 243 -33.16 -28.31 7.75
C GLN A 243 -32.48 -29.68 7.81
N GLN A 244 -31.29 -29.80 7.21
CA GLN A 244 -30.50 -31.02 7.14
C GLN A 244 -29.07 -30.76 7.60
N GLN A 245 -28.54 -31.69 8.39
CA GLN A 245 -27.10 -31.70 8.66
C GLN A 245 -26.36 -31.96 7.35
N VAL A 246 -25.41 -31.08 7.02
CA VAL A 246 -24.60 -31.20 5.82
C VAL A 246 -23.18 -31.51 6.25
N GLY A 247 -22.76 -32.75 6.01
CA GLY A 247 -21.36 -33.11 6.15
C GLY A 247 -20.53 -32.47 5.03
N TYR A 248 -19.35 -31.97 5.37
CA TYR A 248 -18.40 -31.49 4.37
C TYR A 248 -16.99 -31.97 4.67
N ALA A 249 -16.13 -32.00 3.65
CA ALA A 249 -14.72 -32.31 3.81
C ALA A 249 -13.85 -31.22 3.18
N ILE A 250 -12.62 -31.09 3.67
CA ILE A 250 -11.62 -30.18 3.11
C ILE A 250 -10.55 -30.98 2.39
N LEU A 251 -10.17 -30.53 1.20
CA LEU A 251 -9.07 -31.06 0.41
C LEU A 251 -8.03 -29.95 0.16
N LEU A 252 -6.86 -30.11 0.75
CA LEU A 252 -5.79 -29.12 0.79
C LEU A 252 -4.64 -29.49 -0.17
N ASP A 253 -4.27 -28.59 -1.06
CA ASP A 253 -3.04 -28.70 -1.84
C ASP A 253 -1.87 -28.07 -1.05
N THR A 254 -0.93 -28.92 -0.64
CA THR A 254 0.18 -28.53 0.26
C THR A 254 1.43 -28.04 -0.46
N ARG A 255 1.39 -27.90 -1.79
CA ARG A 255 2.56 -27.41 -2.53
C ARG A 255 2.95 -25.99 -2.05
N THR A 256 4.24 -25.71 -1.97
CA THR A 256 4.80 -24.55 -1.24
C THR A 256 4.26 -23.17 -1.64
N SER A 257 3.83 -22.99 -2.90
CA SER A 257 3.19 -21.75 -3.35
C SER A 257 1.71 -21.68 -2.99
N SER A 258 1.01 -22.80 -2.77
CA SER A 258 -0.37 -22.87 -2.27
C SER A 258 -0.44 -22.97 -0.75
N ALA A 259 0.57 -23.54 -0.09
CA ALA A 259 0.62 -23.76 1.36
C ALA A 259 0.41 -22.47 2.15
N ALA A 260 1.11 -21.38 1.83
CA ALA A 260 0.94 -20.09 2.51
C ALA A 260 -0.46 -19.47 2.30
N TYR A 261 -1.19 -19.90 1.27
CA TYR A 261 -2.58 -19.46 1.03
C TYR A 261 -3.59 -20.38 1.73
N ALA A 262 -3.25 -21.66 1.78
CA ALA A 262 -4.07 -22.75 2.24
C ALA A 262 -4.18 -22.84 3.77
N PHE A 263 -3.07 -22.60 4.49
CA PHE A 263 -3.01 -22.78 5.94
C PHE A 263 -3.92 -21.82 6.71
N ASP A 264 -4.07 -20.56 6.27
CA ASP A 264 -4.84 -19.57 7.04
C ASP A 264 -6.36 -19.82 6.98
N ALA A 265 -6.87 -20.16 5.79
CA ALA A 265 -8.27 -20.54 5.61
C ALA A 265 -8.56 -21.86 6.33
N TYR A 266 -7.61 -22.80 6.28
CA TYR A 266 -7.69 -24.10 6.93
C TYR A 266 -7.70 -23.99 8.45
N ASP A 267 -6.78 -23.22 9.03
CA ASP A 267 -6.68 -23.00 10.48
C ASP A 267 -7.95 -22.35 11.01
N TYR A 268 -8.55 -21.40 10.28
CA TYR A 268 -9.82 -20.81 10.70
C TYR A 268 -10.98 -21.79 10.70
N VAL A 269 -11.16 -22.54 9.61
CA VAL A 269 -12.25 -23.51 9.49
C VAL A 269 -12.09 -24.58 10.58
N LEU A 270 -10.88 -25.06 10.82
CA LEU A 270 -10.60 -25.97 11.93
C LEU A 270 -10.91 -25.34 13.30
N LEU A 271 -10.42 -24.14 13.58
CA LEU A 271 -10.61 -23.48 14.88
C LEU A 271 -12.09 -23.19 15.16
N HIS A 272 -12.88 -22.78 14.15
CA HIS A 272 -14.30 -22.46 14.33
C HIS A 272 -15.19 -23.70 14.37
N ASP A 273 -14.92 -24.73 13.56
CA ASP A 273 -15.64 -26.01 13.69
C ASP A 273 -15.39 -26.64 15.08
N ILE A 274 -14.19 -26.47 15.63
CA ILE A 274 -13.88 -26.83 17.01
C ILE A 274 -14.66 -25.98 18.02
N ASP A 275 -14.67 -24.64 17.90
CA ASP A 275 -15.38 -23.78 18.87
C ASP A 275 -16.90 -23.99 18.84
N ASP A 276 -17.49 -24.13 17.65
CA ASP A 276 -18.92 -24.39 17.50
C ASP A 276 -19.31 -25.79 18.00
N SER A 277 -18.48 -26.82 17.74
CA SER A 277 -18.71 -28.16 18.29
C SER A 277 -18.62 -28.18 19.82
N ILE A 278 -17.74 -27.38 20.44
CA ILE A 278 -17.67 -27.19 21.89
C ILE A 278 -18.94 -26.49 22.40
N ARG A 279 -19.34 -25.36 21.80
CA ARG A 279 -20.57 -24.63 22.19
C ARG A 279 -21.84 -25.47 22.05
N LEU A 280 -21.91 -26.34 21.03
CA LEU A 280 -23.01 -27.27 20.84
C LEU A 280 -23.06 -28.34 21.92
N GLN A 281 -21.92 -28.90 22.32
CA GLN A 281 -21.85 -29.84 23.44
C GLN A 281 -22.30 -29.18 24.75
N GLU A 282 -21.90 -27.93 24.98
CA GLU A 282 -22.28 -27.16 26.16
C GLU A 282 -23.79 -26.83 26.19
N ASN A 283 -24.40 -26.55 25.03
CA ASN A 283 -25.82 -26.20 24.93
C ASN A 283 -26.75 -27.38 24.56
N GLY A 284 -26.26 -28.62 24.57
CA GLY A 284 -27.05 -29.80 24.23
C GLY A 284 -27.57 -29.82 22.78
N GLY A 285 -26.87 -29.16 21.86
CA GLY A 285 -27.24 -29.07 20.44
C GLY A 285 -28.37 -28.08 20.13
N LEU A 286 -28.65 -27.15 21.04
CA LEU A 286 -29.69 -26.14 20.88
C LEU A 286 -29.13 -24.72 20.74
N ASN A 287 -29.76 -23.89 19.92
CA ASN A 287 -29.41 -22.47 19.79
C ASN A 287 -29.98 -21.66 20.97
N ALA A 288 -29.73 -20.35 20.99
CA ALA A 288 -30.26 -19.44 22.03
C ALA A 288 -31.80 -19.44 22.15
N GLU A 289 -32.50 -19.96 21.14
CA GLU A 289 -33.97 -20.08 21.07
C GLU A 289 -34.45 -21.52 21.35
N ASN A 290 -33.57 -22.39 21.83
CA ASN A 290 -33.86 -23.79 22.16
C ASN A 290 -34.27 -24.65 20.95
N GLN A 291 -33.87 -24.28 19.73
CA GLN A 291 -34.10 -25.07 18.52
C GLN A 291 -32.89 -25.95 18.19
N PRO A 292 -33.08 -27.16 17.61
CA PRO A 292 -31.98 -28.00 17.15
C PRO A 292 -31.16 -27.21 16.14
N ILE A 293 -29.86 -27.02 16.40
CA ILE A 293 -29.04 -26.31 15.44
C ILE A 293 -28.66 -27.27 14.32
N VAL A 294 -29.14 -26.96 13.12
CA VAL A 294 -28.83 -27.70 11.90
C VAL A 294 -27.57 -27.07 11.32
N HIS A 295 -26.46 -27.79 11.42
CA HIS A 295 -25.16 -27.25 11.04
C HIS A 295 -24.48 -28.03 9.91
N ALA A 296 -23.59 -27.31 9.24
CA ALA A 296 -22.48 -27.89 8.52
C ALA A 296 -21.56 -28.62 9.51
N GLN A 297 -21.13 -29.84 9.21
CA GLN A 297 -20.18 -30.59 10.05
C GLN A 297 -18.93 -30.95 9.24
N LEU A 298 -17.75 -30.58 9.72
CA LEU A 298 -16.50 -31.09 9.15
C LEU A 298 -16.39 -32.59 9.41
N MET A 299 -16.48 -33.40 8.34
CA MET A 299 -16.32 -34.84 8.39
C MET A 299 -14.85 -35.26 8.40
N GLY A 300 -13.99 -34.44 7.80
CA GLY A 300 -12.56 -34.67 7.77
C GLY A 300 -11.83 -33.73 6.83
N ALA A 301 -10.52 -33.66 7.02
CA ALA A 301 -9.60 -32.88 6.21
C ALA A 301 -8.51 -33.78 5.64
N PHE A 302 -8.24 -33.63 4.35
CA PHE A 302 -7.19 -34.35 3.66
C PHE A 302 -6.28 -33.36 2.97
N SER A 303 -4.99 -33.69 2.93
CA SER A 303 -3.99 -32.94 2.21
C SER A 303 -3.36 -33.80 1.14
N TYR A 304 -2.99 -33.18 0.02
CA TYR A 304 -2.17 -33.81 -1.01
C TYR A 304 -1.04 -32.87 -1.45
N ASP A 305 0.01 -33.45 -1.99
CA ASP A 305 1.08 -32.73 -2.70
C ASP A 305 1.03 -33.14 -4.16
N SER A 306 0.64 -32.20 -5.03
CA SER A 306 0.56 -32.43 -6.48
C SER A 306 1.90 -32.83 -7.13
N SER A 307 3.03 -32.63 -6.45
CA SER A 307 4.34 -33.09 -6.90
C SER A 307 4.69 -34.52 -6.50
N VAL A 308 3.93 -35.11 -5.57
CA VAL A 308 4.12 -36.48 -5.09
C VAL A 308 3.14 -37.40 -5.81
N ALA A 309 3.68 -38.40 -6.52
CA ALA A 309 2.88 -39.43 -7.18
C ALA A 309 1.91 -40.09 -6.17
N ASP A 310 0.69 -40.38 -6.62
CA ASP A 310 -0.38 -41.04 -5.85
C ASP A 310 -0.90 -40.28 -4.60
N SER A 311 -0.35 -39.11 -4.28
CA SER A 311 -0.81 -38.30 -3.13
C SER A 311 -2.27 -37.85 -3.32
N ILE A 312 -2.63 -37.43 -4.54
CA ILE A 312 -4.01 -37.11 -4.91
C ILE A 312 -4.93 -38.31 -4.71
N ASP A 313 -4.54 -39.49 -5.21
CA ASP A 313 -5.39 -40.68 -5.13
C ASP A 313 -5.58 -41.16 -3.68
N THR A 314 -4.55 -41.00 -2.85
CA THR A 314 -4.63 -41.28 -1.40
C THR A 314 -5.62 -40.34 -0.71
N ALA A 315 -5.54 -39.03 -0.99
CA ALA A 315 -6.45 -38.06 -0.40
C ALA A 315 -7.91 -38.28 -0.87
N LEU A 316 -8.11 -38.57 -2.16
CA LEU A 316 -9.43 -38.88 -2.72
C LEU A 316 -10.03 -40.18 -2.15
N ALA A 317 -9.21 -41.20 -1.88
CA ALA A 317 -9.69 -42.42 -1.21
C ALA A 317 -10.18 -42.14 0.21
N GLY A 318 -9.53 -41.21 0.93
CA GLY A 318 -10.01 -40.72 2.21
C GLY A 318 -11.37 -40.01 2.11
N LEU A 319 -11.53 -39.15 1.12
CA LEU A 319 -12.81 -38.47 0.84
C LEU A 319 -13.94 -39.46 0.52
N ASP A 320 -13.67 -40.47 -0.32
CA ASP A 320 -14.64 -41.50 -0.67
C ASP A 320 -15.10 -42.29 0.58
N ALA A 321 -14.19 -42.55 1.52
CA ALA A 321 -14.50 -43.26 2.76
C ALA A 321 -15.43 -42.46 3.69
N LEU A 322 -15.32 -41.12 3.69
CA LEU A 322 -16.21 -40.25 4.46
C LEU A 322 -17.60 -40.10 3.83
N GLN A 323 -17.74 -40.34 2.53
CA GLN A 323 -18.97 -40.06 1.78
C GLN A 323 -19.45 -38.61 1.93
N ALA A 324 -18.52 -37.66 2.03
CA ALA A 324 -18.85 -36.24 2.18
C ALA A 324 -19.56 -35.73 0.91
N PRO A 325 -20.78 -35.15 1.03
CA PRO A 325 -21.54 -34.66 -0.13
C PRO A 325 -20.94 -33.39 -0.75
N VAL A 326 -20.16 -32.64 0.04
CA VAL A 326 -19.51 -31.38 -0.36
C VAL A 326 -18.03 -31.44 -0.01
N VAL A 327 -17.18 -31.05 -0.96
CA VAL A 327 -15.72 -30.98 -0.78
C VAL A 327 -15.24 -29.55 -1.05
N PHE A 328 -14.63 -28.94 -0.04
CA PHE A 328 -13.92 -27.67 -0.18
C PHE A 328 -12.51 -27.93 -0.66
N HIS A 329 -12.18 -27.41 -1.83
CA HIS A 329 -10.83 -27.48 -2.35
C HIS A 329 -10.11 -26.16 -2.12
N VAL A 330 -8.95 -26.26 -1.44
CA VAL A 330 -8.07 -25.12 -1.17
C VAL A 330 -6.73 -25.43 -1.82
N GLY A 331 -6.46 -24.80 -2.97
CA GLY A 331 -5.30 -25.10 -3.78
C GLY A 331 -5.34 -24.46 -5.17
N MET A 332 -4.36 -24.77 -6.01
CA MET A 332 -4.26 -24.20 -7.36
C MET A 332 -5.35 -24.72 -8.30
N ALA A 333 -5.81 -23.87 -9.24
CA ALA A 333 -6.85 -24.19 -10.21
C ALA A 333 -6.55 -25.45 -11.05
N ALA A 334 -5.31 -25.60 -11.51
CA ALA A 334 -4.89 -26.75 -12.30
C ALA A 334 -5.04 -28.09 -11.53
N ASN A 335 -4.81 -28.07 -10.21
CA ASN A 335 -4.94 -29.26 -9.39
C ASN A 335 -6.40 -29.57 -9.07
N LEU A 336 -7.24 -28.53 -8.93
CA LEU A 336 -8.69 -28.72 -8.78
C LEU A 336 -9.27 -29.49 -9.97
N GLN A 337 -8.93 -29.12 -11.21
CA GLN A 337 -9.45 -29.81 -12.39
C GLN A 337 -9.09 -31.31 -12.38
N THR A 338 -7.88 -31.64 -11.92
CA THR A 338 -7.42 -33.03 -11.78
C THR A 338 -8.27 -33.81 -10.77
N VAL A 339 -8.55 -33.24 -9.59
CA VAL A 339 -9.36 -33.91 -8.56
C VAL A 339 -10.83 -34.01 -8.97
N MET A 340 -11.40 -32.97 -9.58
CA MET A 340 -12.78 -32.98 -10.10
C MET A 340 -12.99 -34.01 -11.20
N ASN A 341 -12.02 -34.20 -12.08
CA ASN A 341 -12.09 -35.22 -13.13
C ASN A 341 -12.02 -36.64 -12.56
N LYS A 342 -11.28 -36.86 -11.48
CA LYS A 342 -11.25 -38.15 -10.77
C LYS A 342 -12.54 -38.43 -10.00
N ARG A 343 -13.29 -37.41 -9.58
CA ARG A 343 -14.57 -37.55 -8.85
C ARG A 343 -15.63 -36.57 -9.38
N PRO A 344 -16.18 -36.82 -10.58
CA PRO A 344 -17.13 -35.91 -11.22
C PRO A 344 -18.49 -35.82 -10.53
N ASN A 345 -18.80 -36.77 -9.64
CA ASN A 345 -20.09 -36.85 -8.95
C ASN A 345 -20.10 -36.11 -7.60
N MET A 346 -18.95 -35.59 -7.13
CA MET A 346 -18.87 -34.80 -5.90
C MET A 346 -19.27 -33.35 -6.16
N THR A 347 -19.83 -32.69 -5.14
CA THR A 347 -20.05 -31.25 -5.16
C THR A 347 -18.78 -30.56 -4.72
N TRP A 348 -18.15 -29.83 -5.63
CA TRP A 348 -16.89 -29.13 -5.36
C TRP A 348 -17.12 -27.66 -5.06
N VAL A 349 -16.49 -27.14 -4.03
CA VAL A 349 -16.47 -25.70 -3.79
C VAL A 349 -15.02 -25.24 -3.74
N GLY A 350 -14.67 -24.35 -4.67
CA GLY A 350 -13.37 -23.70 -4.72
C GLY A 350 -13.46 -22.26 -4.22
N ALA A 351 -12.39 -21.76 -3.62
CA ALA A 351 -12.20 -20.33 -3.35
C ALA A 351 -10.91 -19.90 -4.04
N ASP A 352 -11.01 -19.08 -5.09
CA ASP A 352 -9.90 -18.28 -5.65
C ASP A 352 -10.35 -17.54 -6.93
N SER A 353 -9.60 -16.50 -7.27
CA SER A 353 -9.63 -15.73 -8.52
C SER A 353 -9.01 -16.43 -9.74
N PHE A 354 -8.31 -17.56 -9.56
CA PHE A 354 -7.61 -18.27 -10.65
C PHE A 354 -8.46 -19.29 -11.40
N TYR A 355 -9.71 -19.49 -10.98
CA TYR A 355 -10.64 -20.41 -11.60
C TYR A 355 -11.25 -19.81 -12.87
N THR A 356 -11.10 -20.51 -14.00
CA THR A 356 -11.78 -20.14 -15.25
C THR A 356 -13.13 -20.84 -15.35
N HIS A 357 -14.07 -20.26 -16.10
CA HIS A 357 -15.37 -20.90 -16.36
C HIS A 357 -15.20 -22.31 -16.98
N GLU A 358 -14.20 -22.47 -17.83
CA GLU A 358 -13.87 -23.71 -18.53
C GLU A 358 -13.45 -24.83 -17.56
N ASP A 359 -12.78 -24.50 -16.44
CA ASP A 359 -12.37 -25.47 -15.44
C ASP A 359 -13.57 -26.20 -14.80
N PHE A 360 -14.73 -25.55 -14.78
CA PHE A 360 -15.93 -26.00 -14.07
C PHE A 360 -17.09 -26.37 -14.99
N GLN A 361 -16.95 -26.19 -16.31
CA GLN A 361 -18.05 -26.41 -17.23
C GLN A 361 -18.56 -27.86 -17.17
N GLY A 362 -19.85 -28.03 -16.89
CA GLY A 362 -20.49 -29.35 -16.76
C GLY A 362 -20.13 -30.12 -15.49
N LYS A 363 -19.50 -29.47 -14.50
CA LYS A 363 -19.20 -30.06 -13.18
C LYS A 363 -20.22 -29.58 -12.14
N ASN A 364 -20.49 -30.41 -11.14
CA ASN A 364 -21.28 -30.00 -9.97
C ASN A 364 -20.37 -29.23 -9.02
N ALA A 365 -20.28 -27.91 -9.22
CA ALA A 365 -19.33 -27.11 -8.50
C ALA A 365 -19.80 -25.67 -8.30
N ALA A 366 -19.25 -25.02 -7.28
CA ALA A 366 -19.38 -23.59 -7.04
C ALA A 366 -18.01 -22.97 -6.79
N VAL A 367 -17.89 -21.68 -7.10
CA VAL A 367 -16.69 -20.90 -6.84
C VAL A 367 -17.05 -19.68 -6.03
N ILE A 368 -16.28 -19.44 -4.98
CA ILE A 368 -16.28 -18.18 -4.27
C ILE A 368 -15.23 -17.31 -4.93
N SER A 369 -15.69 -16.28 -5.64
CA SER A 369 -14.83 -15.31 -6.31
C SER A 369 -14.85 -14.00 -5.53
N MET A 370 -13.71 -13.30 -5.49
CA MET A 370 -13.71 -11.90 -5.12
C MET A 370 -14.64 -11.14 -6.08
N SER A 371 -15.46 -10.26 -5.53
CA SER A 371 -16.27 -9.35 -6.34
C SER A 371 -15.41 -8.20 -6.87
N GLY A 372 -15.82 -7.65 -8.01
CA GLY A 372 -15.13 -6.56 -8.69
C GLY A 372 -14.04 -7.03 -9.65
N GLU A 373 -13.70 -6.18 -10.60
CA GLU A 373 -12.57 -6.44 -11.50
C GLU A 373 -11.26 -5.97 -10.85
N LEU A 374 -10.13 -6.56 -11.24
CA LEU A 374 -8.82 -6.07 -10.79
C LEU A 374 -8.59 -4.58 -11.12
N LYS A 375 -9.20 -4.09 -12.20
CA LYS A 375 -9.22 -2.67 -12.55
C LYS A 375 -9.82 -1.83 -11.41
N ASP A 376 -10.88 -2.32 -10.77
CA ASP A 376 -11.55 -1.60 -9.68
C ASP A 376 -10.66 -1.55 -8.43
N TYR A 377 -9.95 -2.65 -8.10
CA TYR A 377 -8.94 -2.62 -7.03
C TYR A 377 -7.80 -1.65 -7.33
N GLY A 378 -7.39 -1.53 -8.60
CA GLY A 378 -6.43 -0.51 -9.03
C GLY A 378 -6.94 0.91 -8.83
N TYR A 379 -8.22 1.16 -9.14
CA TYR A 379 -8.85 2.45 -8.90
C TYR A 379 -8.90 2.77 -7.40
N ASP A 380 -9.34 1.81 -6.60
CA ASP A 380 -9.47 1.92 -5.15
C ASP A 380 -8.11 2.14 -4.48
N ALA A 381 -7.03 1.56 -5.00
CA ALA A 381 -5.67 1.82 -4.56
C ALA A 381 -5.29 3.30 -4.73
N GLY A 382 -5.55 3.88 -5.91
CA GLY A 382 -5.30 5.30 -6.15
C GLY A 382 -6.15 6.20 -5.26
N GLY A 383 -7.42 5.85 -5.06
CA GLY A 383 -8.33 6.57 -4.17
C GLY A 383 -7.89 6.53 -2.70
N PHE A 384 -7.51 5.35 -2.20
CA PHE A 384 -6.93 5.19 -0.87
C PHE A 384 -5.65 6.02 -0.71
N LEU A 385 -4.75 5.97 -1.68
CA LEU A 385 -3.51 6.75 -1.67
C LEU A 385 -3.75 8.25 -1.64
N LYS A 386 -4.75 8.74 -2.36
CA LYS A 386 -5.15 10.15 -2.31
C LYS A 386 -5.47 10.54 -0.87
N GLU A 387 -6.24 9.73 -0.16
CA GLU A 387 -6.64 10.05 1.20
C GLU A 387 -5.46 10.00 2.17
N VAL A 388 -4.58 9.02 2.02
CA VAL A 388 -3.32 8.96 2.79
C VAL A 388 -2.50 10.22 2.56
N VAL A 389 -2.21 10.56 1.29
CA VAL A 389 -1.39 11.73 0.96
C VAL A 389 -2.02 13.05 1.44
N ASN A 390 -3.35 13.18 1.40
CA ASN A 390 -4.04 14.35 1.93
C ASN A 390 -3.98 14.45 3.46
N ALA A 391 -3.91 13.31 4.15
CA ALA A 391 -3.83 13.25 5.61
C ALA A 391 -2.39 13.37 6.13
N LEU A 392 -1.38 13.09 5.30
CA LEU A 392 0.02 13.29 5.66
C LEU A 392 0.31 14.78 5.87
N SER A 393 0.67 15.14 7.09
CA SER A 393 1.32 16.42 7.33
C SER A 393 2.73 16.42 6.74
N ALA A 394 3.26 17.59 6.41
CA ALA A 394 4.60 17.70 5.81
C ALA A 394 5.72 17.09 6.66
N ASP A 395 5.51 17.01 7.99
CA ASP A 395 6.46 16.47 8.95
C ASP A 395 6.38 14.94 9.09
N LEU A 396 5.35 14.30 8.52
CA LEU A 396 5.02 12.88 8.74
C LEU A 396 5.33 11.95 7.56
N ILE A 397 6.20 12.36 6.64
CA ILE A 397 6.57 11.55 5.46
C ILE A 397 7.75 10.61 5.75
N HIS A 398 8.06 10.42 7.02
CA HIS A 398 8.85 9.30 7.48
C HIS A 398 7.94 8.10 7.77
N ARG A 399 8.50 6.88 7.85
CA ARG A 399 7.77 5.62 8.07
C ARG A 399 6.69 5.73 9.15
N GLN A 400 7.09 6.16 10.35
CA GLN A 400 6.19 6.21 11.49
C GLN A 400 5.01 7.16 11.28
N GLY A 401 5.22 8.28 10.57
CA GLY A 401 4.17 9.24 10.29
C GLY A 401 3.19 8.73 9.25
N ILE A 402 3.67 8.01 8.23
CA ILE A 402 2.79 7.37 7.25
C ILE A 402 1.97 6.25 7.88
N LEU A 403 2.60 5.39 8.69
CA LEU A 403 1.92 4.31 9.38
C LEU A 403 0.93 4.82 10.43
N SER A 404 1.28 5.84 11.22
CA SER A 404 0.34 6.45 12.17
C SER A 404 -0.86 7.04 11.44
N THR A 405 -0.61 7.77 10.35
CA THR A 405 -1.67 8.34 9.51
C THR A 405 -2.59 7.23 9.00
N ILE A 406 -2.05 6.16 8.42
CA ILE A 406 -2.83 5.02 7.93
C ILE A 406 -3.65 4.33 9.03
N ARG A 407 -3.11 4.21 10.25
CA ARG A 407 -3.80 3.60 11.39
C ARG A 407 -4.93 4.48 11.93
N ASP A 408 -4.71 5.79 11.98
CA ASP A 408 -5.69 6.76 12.46
C ASP A 408 -6.84 6.96 11.45
N LEU A 409 -6.60 6.59 10.19
CA LEU A 409 -7.55 6.59 9.11
C LEU A 409 -8.53 5.39 9.22
N SER A 410 -9.50 5.50 10.13
CA SER A 410 -10.39 4.40 10.54
C SER A 410 -11.19 3.73 9.41
N VAL A 411 -11.65 4.48 8.40
CA VAL A 411 -12.21 4.02 7.11
C VAL A 411 -12.24 5.24 6.20
N ILE A 412 -11.67 5.19 4.99
CA ILE A 412 -11.51 6.44 4.22
C ILE A 412 -12.06 6.38 2.82
N HIS A 413 -11.80 5.30 2.10
CA HIS A 413 -12.12 5.27 0.70
C HIS A 413 -13.31 4.38 0.43
N GLN A 414 -14.45 4.99 0.07
CA GLN A 414 -15.57 4.28 -0.52
C GLN A 414 -15.25 4.04 -2.00
N GLY A 415 -14.50 2.96 -2.24
CA GLY A 415 -14.09 2.54 -3.56
C GLY A 415 -15.17 1.77 -4.31
N ARG A 416 -14.86 1.40 -5.55
CA ARG A 416 -15.69 0.55 -6.42
C ARG A 416 -15.88 -0.84 -5.84
N THR A 417 -14.88 -1.36 -5.13
CA THR A 417 -14.93 -2.69 -4.48
C THR A 417 -15.36 -2.61 -3.00
N GLY A 418 -15.95 -1.47 -2.59
CA GLY A 418 -16.43 -1.22 -1.24
C GLY A 418 -15.51 -0.29 -0.44
N ALA A 419 -15.80 -0.16 0.85
CA ALA A 419 -14.98 0.61 1.78
C ALA A 419 -13.53 0.06 1.80
N LYS A 420 -12.51 0.89 2.04
CA LYS A 420 -11.12 0.47 2.22
C LYS A 420 -10.52 1.14 3.46
N GLY A 421 -9.75 0.38 4.23
CA GLY A 421 -9.06 0.84 5.44
C GLY A 421 -8.08 -0.22 5.98
N TYR A 422 -7.19 0.20 6.88
CA TYR A 422 -6.07 -0.61 7.38
C TYR A 422 -6.46 -1.69 8.40
N TYR A 423 -7.55 -1.47 9.17
CA TYR A 423 -8.08 -2.41 10.16
C TYR A 423 -9.57 -2.70 10.03
N VAL A 424 -10.18 -2.32 8.90
CA VAL A 424 -11.52 -2.82 8.60
C VAL A 424 -11.36 -4.31 8.35
N GLU A 425 -12.16 -5.17 9.01
CA GLU A 425 -12.26 -6.58 8.63
C GLU A 425 -12.32 -6.64 7.10
N VAL A 426 -11.28 -7.23 6.49
CA VAL A 426 -10.79 -6.84 5.17
C VAL A 426 -11.94 -6.61 4.19
N PRO A 427 -12.18 -5.36 3.76
CA PRO A 427 -13.41 -5.04 3.10
C PRO A 427 -13.35 -5.49 1.66
N GLY A 428 -14.13 -6.52 1.36
CA GLY A 428 -14.48 -6.86 0.00
C GLY A 428 -15.69 -7.77 0.03
N SER A 429 -16.52 -7.63 -0.99
CA SER A 429 -17.57 -8.59 -1.24
C SER A 429 -16.96 -9.79 -1.98
N PHE A 430 -17.48 -10.96 -1.69
CA PHE A 430 -17.35 -12.13 -2.52
C PHE A 430 -18.69 -12.44 -3.17
N ASP A 431 -18.59 -13.12 -4.31
CA ASP A 431 -19.71 -13.65 -5.05
C ASP A 431 -19.62 -15.16 -5.07
N LEU A 432 -20.73 -15.83 -4.71
CA LEU A 432 -20.87 -17.27 -4.95
C LEU A 432 -21.33 -17.45 -6.38
N MET A 433 -20.50 -18.08 -7.20
CA MET A 433 -20.71 -18.30 -8.62
C MET A 433 -20.89 -19.80 -8.89
N ILE A 434 -21.78 -20.14 -9.82
CA ILE A 434 -21.87 -21.48 -10.40
C ILE A 434 -21.56 -21.45 -11.89
N PRO A 435 -20.93 -22.50 -12.44
CA PRO A 435 -20.75 -22.62 -13.86
C PRO A 435 -22.09 -22.93 -14.54
N THR A 436 -22.40 -22.23 -15.62
CA THR A 436 -23.52 -22.53 -16.52
C THR A 436 -23.00 -22.88 -17.91
N ALA A 437 -23.87 -23.18 -18.87
CA ALA A 437 -23.44 -23.39 -20.25
C ALA A 437 -22.82 -22.11 -20.86
N ASP A 438 -23.30 -20.93 -20.46
CA ASP A 438 -23.00 -19.64 -21.09
C ASP A 438 -22.01 -18.77 -20.30
N GLY A 439 -21.49 -19.28 -19.17
CA GLY A 439 -20.56 -18.54 -18.31
C GLY A 439 -20.82 -18.74 -16.83
N TRP A 440 -20.33 -17.82 -16.01
CA TRP A 440 -20.60 -17.82 -14.57
C TRP A 440 -21.97 -17.20 -14.27
N GLN A 441 -22.76 -17.89 -13.45
CA GLN A 441 -23.98 -17.33 -12.87
C GLN A 441 -23.74 -17.03 -11.39
N LYS A 442 -23.99 -15.79 -10.99
CA LYS A 442 -23.97 -15.37 -9.59
C LYS A 442 -25.21 -15.90 -8.87
N LEU A 443 -25.01 -16.62 -7.76
CA LEU A 443 -26.07 -17.13 -6.90
C LEU A 443 -26.35 -16.23 -5.70
N LEU A 444 -25.29 -15.75 -5.03
CA LEU A 444 -25.37 -14.95 -3.82
C LEU A 444 -24.37 -13.79 -3.88
N ASN A 445 -24.73 -12.68 -3.25
CA ASN A 445 -23.85 -11.55 -3.00
C ASN A 445 -23.56 -11.53 -1.50
N SER A 446 -22.30 -11.56 -1.09
CA SER A 446 -21.90 -11.49 0.34
C SER A 446 -22.40 -10.25 1.12
N LYS A 447 -23.00 -9.26 0.45
CA LYS A 447 -23.64 -8.11 1.11
C LYS A 447 -25.04 -8.38 1.65
N ASP A 448 -25.68 -9.48 1.22
CA ASP A 448 -27.00 -9.97 1.64
C ASP A 448 -26.87 -11.38 2.23
#